data_AF-A0AB33JLS4-F1
#
_entry.id   AF-A0AB33JLS4-F1
#
_cell.length_a   1.000
_cell.length_b   1.000
_cell.length_c   1.000
_cell.angle_alpha   90.00
_cell.angle_beta   90.00
_cell.angle_gamma   90.00
#
_symmetry.space_group_name_H-M   'P 1'
#
loop_
_entity.id
_entity.type
_entity.pdbx_description
1 polymer ?
#
loop_
_entity_poly.entity_id
_entity_poly.type
_entity_poly.pdbx_seq_one_letter_code
_entity_poly.pdbx_strand_id
1 'polypeptide(L)'
;MAVSKKQKRAVTLADMVAALTPPAEEEPGASYVDPPVAARGFTDAGGTYWRLARGPLDPRRAKRLAVEADVMSMGTSYDDEVGWWLPRFLTETERPAAWLKARAWLGAADLPVHEAYEFTADDGRVLLFIETYC
;
A
#
# COMPACT_ATOMS: atom_id res chain seq x y z
N MET A 1 -50.13 -44.83 44.46
CA MET A 1 -48.88 -44.38 43.82
C MET A 1 -49.22 -43.92 42.40
N ALA A 2 -49.14 -42.62 42.12
CA ALA A 2 -49.37 -42.06 40.79
C ALA A 2 -48.13 -41.24 40.40
N VAL A 3 -47.43 -41.66 39.34
CA VAL A 3 -46.21 -41.01 38.85
C VAL A 3 -46.61 -40.02 37.76
N SER A 4 -46.52 -38.72 38.07
CA SER A 4 -46.73 -37.62 37.14
C SER A 4 -45.64 -37.61 36.04
N LYS A 5 -46.07 -37.66 34.77
CA LYS A 5 -45.20 -37.50 33.61
C LYS A 5 -44.71 -36.05 33.50
N LYS A 6 -43.39 -35.82 33.62
CA LYS A 6 -42.76 -34.52 33.36
C LYS A 6 -42.85 -34.19 31.86
N GLN A 7 -43.62 -33.16 31.53
CA GLN A 7 -43.66 -32.53 30.21
C GLN A 7 -42.32 -31.82 29.95
N LYS A 8 -41.59 -32.24 28.91
CA LYS A 8 -40.39 -31.52 28.45
C LYS A 8 -40.86 -30.25 27.73
N ARG A 9 -40.48 -29.07 28.24
CA ARG A 9 -40.74 -27.79 27.58
C ARG A 9 -39.99 -27.75 26.25
N ALA A 10 -40.71 -27.48 25.16
CA ALA A 10 -40.11 -27.24 23.86
C ALA A 10 -39.52 -25.83 23.84
N VAL A 11 -38.24 -25.72 23.49
CA VAL A 11 -37.56 -24.43 23.26
C VAL A 11 -38.15 -23.82 22.00
N THR A 12 -38.57 -22.56 22.08
CA THR A 12 -39.24 -21.89 20.98
C THR A 12 -38.22 -21.14 20.10
N LEU A 13 -38.59 -20.88 18.85
CA LEU A 13 -37.76 -20.07 17.94
C LEU A 13 -37.52 -18.65 18.48
N ALA A 14 -38.43 -18.13 19.32
CA ALA A 14 -38.25 -16.87 20.04
C ALA A 14 -37.12 -16.95 21.09
N ASP A 15 -36.97 -18.09 21.79
CA ASP A 15 -35.86 -18.30 22.73
C ASP A 15 -34.51 -18.41 22.00
N MET A 16 -34.51 -18.91 20.75
CA MET A 16 -33.30 -18.98 19.92
C MET A 16 -32.88 -17.60 19.38
N VAL A 17 -33.84 -16.75 19.01
CA VAL A 17 -33.55 -15.39 18.54
C VAL A 17 -33.07 -14.48 19.67
N ALA A 18 -33.59 -14.65 20.89
CA ALA A 18 -33.13 -13.90 22.05
C ALA A 18 -31.69 -14.25 22.49
N ALA A 19 -31.17 -15.41 22.06
CA ALA A 19 -29.80 -15.86 22.33
C ALA A 19 -28.78 -15.41 21.27
N LEU A 20 -29.22 -14.72 20.21
CA LEU A 20 -28.30 -14.07 19.28
C LEU A 20 -27.71 -12.85 19.96
N THR A 21 -26.52 -13.03 20.54
CA THR A 21 -25.61 -11.91 20.82
C THR A 21 -25.54 -11.05 19.56
N PRO A 22 -25.74 -9.73 19.62
CA PRO A 22 -25.47 -8.89 18.47
C PRO A 22 -24.03 -9.17 18.03
N PRO A 23 -23.74 -9.25 16.71
CA PRO A 23 -22.37 -9.40 16.27
C PRO A 23 -21.57 -8.29 16.94
N ALA A 24 -20.49 -8.67 17.62
CA ALA A 24 -19.52 -7.70 18.11
C ALA A 24 -19.22 -6.77 16.92
N GLU A 25 -19.28 -5.46 17.16
CA GLU A 25 -18.84 -4.48 16.17
C GLU A 25 -17.50 -4.98 15.63
N GLU A 26 -17.48 -5.31 14.34
CA GLU A 26 -16.22 -5.62 13.67
C GLU A 26 -15.38 -4.37 13.86
N GLU A 27 -14.41 -4.43 14.77
CA GLU A 27 -13.27 -3.53 14.82
C GLU A 27 -12.85 -3.32 13.36
N PRO A 28 -12.86 -2.09 12.82
CA PRO A 28 -12.62 -1.85 11.41
C PRO A 28 -11.28 -2.48 11.09
N GLY A 29 -11.34 -3.64 10.43
CA GLY A 29 -10.15 -4.44 10.15
C GLY A 29 -9.20 -3.54 9.42
N ALA A 30 -8.01 -3.35 9.97
CA ALA A 30 -6.99 -2.48 9.41
C ALA A 30 -6.95 -2.70 7.90
N SER A 31 -7.47 -1.74 7.12
CA SER A 31 -7.57 -1.93 5.69
C SER A 31 -6.15 -2.04 5.19
N TYR A 32 -5.75 -3.22 4.72
CA TYR A 32 -4.43 -3.41 4.16
C TYR A 32 -4.29 -2.48 2.96
N VAL A 33 -3.53 -1.39 3.13
CA VAL A 33 -3.31 -0.43 2.04
C VAL A 33 -2.20 -1.00 1.17
N ASP A 34 -2.57 -1.36 -0.07
CA ASP A 34 -1.62 -1.86 -1.04
C ASP A 34 -0.54 -0.80 -1.33
N PRO A 35 0.75 -1.20 -1.37
CA PRO A 35 1.83 -0.31 -1.79
C PRO A 35 1.60 0.26 -3.20
N PRO A 36 2.17 1.43 -3.54
CA PRO A 36 1.97 2.10 -4.83
C PRO A 36 2.08 1.23 -6.07
N VAL A 37 3.04 0.30 -6.09
CA VAL A 37 3.26 -0.62 -7.22
C VAL A 37 2.18 -1.70 -7.29
N ALA A 38 1.80 -2.29 -6.15
CA ALA A 38 0.73 -3.30 -6.07
C ALA A 38 -0.63 -2.70 -6.45
N ALA A 39 -0.92 -1.49 -5.96
CA ALA A 39 -2.12 -0.73 -6.30
C ALA A 39 -2.13 -0.17 -7.73
N ARG A 40 -1.01 -0.27 -8.47
CA ARG A 40 -0.78 0.30 -9.80
C ARG A 40 -1.00 1.82 -9.88
N GLY A 41 -0.89 2.51 -8.75
CA GLY A 41 -1.10 3.93 -8.63
C GLY A 41 -1.30 4.36 -7.18
N PHE A 42 -1.17 5.66 -6.94
CA PHE A 42 -1.40 6.26 -5.63
C PHE A 42 -1.70 7.76 -5.79
N THR A 43 -2.31 8.35 -4.77
CA THR A 43 -2.49 9.81 -4.68
C THR A 43 -1.46 10.36 -3.70
N ASP A 44 -0.71 11.39 -4.12
CA ASP A 44 0.25 12.05 -3.22
C ASP A 44 -0.43 13.03 -2.25
N ALA A 45 0.35 13.56 -1.30
CA ALA A 45 -0.12 14.55 -0.34
C ALA A 45 -0.59 15.87 -1.00
N GLY A 46 -0.21 16.14 -2.25
CA GLY A 46 -0.68 17.28 -3.04
C GLY A 46 -1.98 17.00 -3.80
N GLY A 47 -2.55 15.80 -3.67
CA GLY A 47 -3.76 15.38 -4.38
C GLY A 47 -3.50 14.97 -5.84
N THR A 48 -2.25 14.86 -6.28
CA THR A 48 -1.94 14.37 -7.64
C THR A 48 -2.03 12.85 -7.66
N TYR A 49 -2.84 12.30 -8.55
CA TYR A 49 -2.85 10.87 -8.81
C TYR A 49 -1.74 10.48 -9.79
N TRP A 50 -0.94 9.49 -9.38
CA TRP A 50 0.14 8.91 -10.14
C TRP A 50 -0.25 7.50 -10.58
N ARG A 51 -0.30 7.24 -11.88
CA ARG A 51 -0.58 5.91 -12.44
C ARG A 51 0.72 5.19 -12.78
N LEU A 52 0.82 3.91 -12.42
CA LEU A 52 1.96 3.09 -12.83
C LEU A 52 1.97 2.94 -14.36
N ALA A 53 2.99 3.50 -15.00
CA ALA A 53 3.19 3.44 -16.44
C ALA A 53 4.08 2.27 -16.84
N ARG A 54 5.16 2.01 -16.08
CA ARG A 54 6.12 0.94 -16.39
C ARG A 54 6.93 0.52 -15.17
N GLY A 55 7.25 -0.77 -15.09
CA GLY A 55 8.34 -1.29 -14.25
C GLY A 55 8.19 -2.79 -13.96
N PRO A 56 9.18 -3.42 -13.29
CA PRO A 56 10.47 -2.84 -12.92
C PRO A 56 11.27 -2.38 -14.15
N LEU A 57 11.99 -1.27 -14.02
CA LEU A 57 12.77 -0.67 -15.10
C LEU A 57 14.16 -1.29 -15.19
N ASP A 58 14.67 -1.42 -16.42
CA ASP A 58 16.08 -1.73 -16.62
C ASP A 58 16.97 -0.55 -16.15
N PRO A 59 18.23 -0.81 -15.73
CA PRO A 59 19.11 0.23 -15.21
C PRO A 59 19.38 1.38 -16.19
N ARG A 60 19.34 1.15 -17.51
CA ARG A 60 19.58 2.21 -18.49
C ARG A 60 18.38 3.16 -18.56
N ARG A 61 17.16 2.63 -18.58
CA ARG A 61 15.94 3.46 -18.53
C ARG A 61 15.82 4.19 -17.20
N ALA A 62 16.10 3.53 -16.08
CA ALA A 62 16.12 4.17 -14.76
C ALA A 62 17.14 5.32 -14.71
N LYS A 63 18.36 5.11 -15.25
CA LYS A 63 19.39 6.16 -15.35
C LYS A 63 18.92 7.37 -16.15
N ARG A 64 18.19 7.13 -17.24
CA ARG A 64 17.65 8.22 -18.06
C ARG A 64 16.60 9.02 -17.28
N LEU A 65 15.65 8.34 -16.64
CA LEU A 65 14.62 9.00 -15.83
C LEU A 65 15.19 9.72 -14.61
N ALA A 66 16.30 9.27 -14.03
CA ALA A 66 16.95 9.99 -12.93
C ALA A 66 17.42 11.41 -13.34
N VAL A 67 17.54 11.67 -14.64
CA VAL A 67 17.87 12.99 -15.21
C VAL A 67 16.62 13.70 -15.74
N GLU A 68 15.72 12.96 -16.40
CA GLU A 68 14.62 13.52 -17.18
C GLU A 68 13.29 13.64 -16.42
N ALA A 69 13.08 12.87 -15.34
CA ALA A 69 11.81 12.86 -14.64
C ALA A 69 11.54 14.18 -13.91
N ASP A 70 10.30 14.67 -14.00
CA ASP A 70 9.85 15.86 -13.29
C ASP A 70 9.95 15.67 -11.78
N VAL A 71 9.62 14.46 -11.31
CA VAL A 71 9.59 14.09 -9.90
C VAL A 71 10.40 12.83 -9.67
N MET A 72 11.02 12.72 -8.49
CA MET A 72 11.72 11.53 -8.04
C MET A 72 11.35 11.22 -6.60
N SER A 73 11.13 9.94 -6.28
CA SER A 73 10.97 9.47 -4.91
C SER A 73 11.92 8.32 -4.61
N MET A 74 12.24 8.14 -3.34
CA MET A 74 13.00 6.98 -2.87
C MET A 74 12.51 6.55 -1.50
N GLY A 75 12.03 5.31 -1.43
CA GLY A 75 11.41 4.75 -0.22
C GLY A 75 10.00 5.26 0.01
N THR A 76 9.35 4.65 1.01
CA THR A 76 7.99 4.99 1.47
C THR A 76 8.02 5.28 2.96
N SER A 77 7.18 6.23 3.40
CA SER A 77 6.91 6.51 4.81
C SER A 77 5.43 6.32 5.07
N TYR A 78 5.09 5.67 6.18
CA TYR A 78 3.71 5.60 6.63
C TYR A 78 3.32 6.97 7.19
N ASP A 79 2.17 7.48 6.77
CA ASP A 79 1.59 8.71 7.28
C ASP A 79 0.40 8.36 8.17
N ASP A 80 0.52 8.65 9.46
CA ASP A 80 -0.47 8.32 10.48
C ASP A 80 -1.76 9.15 10.34
N GLU A 81 -1.71 10.35 9.77
CA GLU A 81 -2.88 11.23 9.64
C GLU A 81 -3.83 10.76 8.54
N VAL A 82 -3.25 10.31 7.42
CA VAL A 82 -4.01 9.82 6.25
C VAL A 82 -4.07 8.29 6.18
N GLY A 83 -3.38 7.59 7.09
CA GLY A 83 -3.50 6.15 7.29
C GLY A 83 -2.97 5.31 6.12
N TRP A 84 -1.98 5.80 5.37
CA TRP A 84 -1.42 5.08 4.22
C TRP A 84 0.09 5.30 4.02
N TRP A 85 0.72 4.44 3.22
CA TRP A 85 2.13 4.57 2.82
C TRP A 85 2.27 5.57 1.68
N LEU A 86 3.03 6.64 1.92
CA LEU A 86 3.34 7.65 0.90
C LEU A 86 4.80 7.57 0.45
N PRO A 87 5.06 7.74 -0.87
CA PRO A 87 6.42 7.89 -1.37
C PRO A 87 7.08 9.15 -0.80
N ARG A 88 8.33 9.04 -0.37
CA ARG A 88 9.12 10.22 -0.01
C ARG A 88 9.67 10.87 -1.27
N PHE A 89 9.11 12.01 -1.66
CA PHE A 89 9.63 12.81 -2.77
C PHE A 89 10.93 13.50 -2.42
N LEU A 90 11.81 13.59 -3.42
CA LEU A 90 13.15 14.15 -3.30
C LEU A 90 13.21 15.53 -3.92
N THR A 91 13.86 16.45 -3.21
CA THR A 91 14.19 17.77 -3.77
C THR A 91 15.24 17.64 -4.87
N GLU A 92 15.34 18.61 -5.78
CA GLU A 92 16.32 18.59 -6.87
C GLU A 92 17.76 18.39 -6.38
N THR A 93 18.11 18.91 -5.19
CA THR A 93 19.44 18.78 -4.59
C THR A 93 19.70 17.39 -4.01
N GLU A 94 18.66 16.67 -3.60
CA GLU A 94 18.76 15.30 -3.06
C GLU A 94 18.88 14.24 -4.17
N ARG A 95 18.27 14.49 -5.34
CA ARG A 95 18.16 13.52 -6.45
C ARG A 95 19.50 12.90 -6.86
N PRO A 96 20.61 13.65 -7.06
CA PRO A 96 21.86 13.06 -7.51
C PRO A 96 22.41 12.04 -6.50
N ALA A 97 22.41 12.39 -5.21
CA ALA A 97 22.92 11.50 -4.17
C ALA A 97 22.02 10.27 -3.99
N ALA A 98 20.69 10.46 -4.01
CA ALA A 98 19.73 9.36 -3.94
C ALA A 98 19.87 8.39 -5.11
N TRP A 99 20.04 8.89 -6.34
CA TRP A 99 20.28 8.06 -7.51
C TRP A 99 21.57 7.25 -7.39
N LEU A 100 22.67 7.85 -6.92
CA LEU A 100 23.93 7.15 -6.71
C LEU A 100 23.81 5.99 -5.72
N LYS A 101 22.99 6.16 -4.67
CA LYS A 101 22.67 5.11 -3.70
C LYS A 101 21.80 4.03 -4.34
N ALA A 102 20.71 4.41 -5.00
CA ALA A 102 19.76 3.49 -5.61
C ALA A 102 20.40 2.61 -6.69
N ARG A 103 21.16 3.22 -7.60
CA ARG A 103 21.76 2.52 -8.75
C ARG A 103 22.71 1.40 -8.35
N ALA A 104 23.30 1.45 -7.16
CA ALA A 104 24.23 0.43 -6.67
C ALA A 104 23.53 -0.91 -6.42
N TRP A 105 22.21 -0.89 -6.20
CA TRP A 105 21.41 -2.06 -5.83
C TRP A 105 20.24 -2.31 -6.79
N LEU A 106 20.17 -1.59 -7.92
CA LEU A 106 19.17 -1.86 -8.95
C LEU A 106 19.42 -3.24 -9.57
N GLY A 107 18.46 -4.14 -9.41
CA GLY A 107 18.56 -5.52 -9.89
C GLY A 107 19.56 -6.39 -9.11
N ALA A 108 19.90 -6.00 -7.88
CA ALA A 108 20.64 -6.86 -6.97
C ALA A 108 19.81 -8.11 -6.64
N ALA A 109 20.48 -9.26 -6.49
CA ALA A 109 19.83 -10.51 -6.09
C ALA A 109 19.62 -10.62 -4.57
N ASP A 110 20.37 -9.82 -3.79
CA ASP A 110 20.39 -9.84 -2.34
C ASP A 110 19.89 -8.51 -1.75
N LEU A 111 19.23 -8.58 -0.61
CA LEU A 111 18.71 -7.41 0.10
C LEU A 111 19.84 -6.52 0.67
N PRO A 112 19.66 -5.19 0.71
CA PRO A 112 18.49 -4.46 0.21
C PRO A 112 18.47 -4.37 -1.32
N VAL A 113 17.30 -4.60 -1.91
CA VAL A 113 17.08 -4.47 -3.36
C VAL A 113 16.36 -3.16 -3.65
N HIS A 114 16.85 -2.45 -4.64
CA HIS A 114 16.14 -1.30 -5.21
C HIS A 114 15.49 -1.71 -6.53
N GLU A 115 14.24 -1.30 -6.71
CA GLU A 115 13.54 -1.39 -7.98
C GLU A 115 13.06 -0.01 -8.40
N ALA A 116 13.15 0.26 -9.70
CA ALA A 116 12.74 1.53 -10.27
C ALA A 116 11.47 1.34 -11.10
N TYR A 117 10.55 2.28 -10.97
CA TYR A 117 9.27 2.32 -11.67
C TYR A 117 9.02 3.71 -12.22
N GLU A 118 8.29 3.77 -13.32
CA GLU A 118 7.83 4.99 -13.96
C GLU A 118 6.35 5.14 -13.69
N PHE A 119 5.99 6.27 -13.08
CA PHE A 119 4.61 6.68 -12.91
C PHE A 119 4.36 7.95 -13.72
N THR A 120 3.11 8.13 -14.15
CA THR A 120 2.67 9.29 -14.90
C THR A 120 1.44 9.91 -14.24
N ALA A 121 1.43 11.23 -14.10
CA ALA A 121 0.24 11.98 -13.74
C ALA A 121 -0.61 12.30 -14.99
N ASP A 122 -1.87 12.68 -14.81
CA ASP A 122 -2.77 13.02 -15.91
C ASP A 122 -2.34 14.28 -16.68
N ASP A 123 -1.54 15.16 -16.06
CA ASP A 123 -0.95 16.33 -16.69
C ASP A 123 0.33 16.04 -17.51
N GLY A 124 0.74 14.77 -17.58
CA GLY A 124 1.89 14.30 -18.34
C GLY A 124 3.22 14.31 -17.57
N ARG A 125 3.24 14.78 -16.31
CA ARG A 125 4.44 14.69 -15.48
C ARG A 125 4.85 13.24 -15.26
N VAL A 126 6.15 13.02 -15.19
CA VAL A 126 6.77 11.71 -14.97
C VAL A 126 7.43 11.66 -13.60
N LEU A 127 7.15 10.59 -12.88
CA LEU A 127 7.77 10.25 -11.60
C LEU A 127 8.68 9.03 -11.78
N LEU A 128 9.95 9.19 -11.42
CA LEU A 128 10.83 8.08 -11.09
C LEU A 128 10.57 7.65 -9.64
N PHE A 129 9.87 6.52 -9.47
CA PHE A 129 9.61 5.91 -8.18
C PHE A 129 10.66 4.83 -7.89
N ILE A 130 11.46 5.00 -6.83
CA ILE A 130 12.42 3.98 -6.39
C ILE A 130 11.87 3.30 -5.13
N GLU A 131 11.46 2.05 -5.30
CA GLU A 131 11.07 1.19 -4.20
C GLU A 131 12.32 0.60 -3.53
N THR A 132 12.24 0.44 -2.21
CA THR A 132 13.33 -0.13 -1.41
C THR A 132 12.79 -1.30 -0.63
N TYR A 133 13.32 -2.48 -0.91
CA TYR A 133 13.04 -3.70 -0.15
C TYR A 133 14.19 -3.93 0.83
N CYS A 134 13.84 -4.13 2.10
CA CYS A 134 14.76 -4.37 3.21
C CYS A 134 14.50 -5.74 3.84
#